data_AF-E3L3T7-F1
#
_entry.id   AF-E3L3T7-F1
#
_cell.length_a   1.000
_cell.length_b   1.000
_cell.length_c   1.000
_cell.angle_alpha   90.00
_cell.angle_beta   90.00
_cell.angle_gamma   90.00
#
_symmetry.space_group_name_H-M   'P 1'
#
loop_
_entity.id
_entity.type
_entity.pdbx_description
1 polymer ?
#
loop_
_entity_poly.entity_id
_entity_poly.type
_entity_poly.pdbx_seq_one_letter_code
_entity_poly.pdbx_strand_id
1 'polypeptide(L)'
;MILASSCLYPPAQPLQTGDASFGVVLLFLLAGPLTLSMGLNCDQDGVSCRLNIHMYPPLRGLSLISPGGDRPPGYVAHPVRRLVGSGRRPSTVHSQVSHPPSSRPSFPFLKMPFVKVVKNSAYFSRFQVKYRRRREGKTDYYARKRLITQAKNKYNSPKYRLVVRITNRDIICQVVHAKLQGDFVLAAAYSHELPRYGIKHGLTNWAAAYATGLLVARRALVKLGLDEKYQGVEEPEGDLVLTEANDEGPRPFKAFLDVGLRRTSTGARIFGAMKGASDGGIFVPHSENRFPGYDPEAKELDADTLKSYIYGGHVAEYMEALEEEDDERFKKQFSTYLADDIGSADIEEIYTEAHKAIRADPSPKPTDKSKLEEYKKASKQNKPSKITKEQRAANVKAKVEAYMAASA
;
A
#
# COMPACT_ATOMS: atom_id res chain seq x y z
N MET A 1 -17.94 38.76 -40.87
CA MET A 1 -18.32 38.56 -42.28
C MET A 1 -17.93 37.12 -42.63
N ILE A 2 -18.86 36.17 -42.47
CA ILE A 2 -19.75 35.59 -43.51
C ILE A 2 -19.02 34.44 -44.25
N LEU A 3 -19.24 33.19 -43.80
CA LEU A 3 -20.00 32.08 -44.45
C LEU A 3 -19.14 31.28 -45.45
N ALA A 4 -19.21 29.95 -45.63
CA ALA A 4 -19.95 28.84 -45.01
C ALA A 4 -19.44 27.50 -45.61
N SER A 5 -19.75 26.38 -44.92
CA SER A 5 -20.07 25.03 -45.43
C SER A 5 -19.17 24.38 -46.50
N SER A 6 -18.68 23.15 -46.35
CA SER A 6 -19.53 21.95 -46.18
C SER A 6 -18.69 20.68 -45.90
N CYS A 7 -19.19 19.85 -44.99
CA CYS A 7 -18.82 18.45 -44.76
C CYS A 7 -19.12 17.58 -45.99
N LEU A 8 -18.44 16.44 -46.17
CA LEU A 8 -19.06 15.18 -46.61
C LEU A 8 -18.11 13.97 -46.43
N TYR A 9 -18.64 12.97 -45.72
CA TYR A 9 -18.16 11.59 -45.55
C TYR A 9 -18.19 10.81 -46.87
N PRO A 10 -17.32 9.80 -47.07
CA PRO A 10 -17.52 8.81 -48.13
C PRO A 10 -18.57 7.75 -47.73
N PRO A 11 -19.45 7.33 -48.66
CA PRO A 11 -20.60 6.46 -48.39
C PRO A 11 -20.29 4.96 -48.40
N ALA A 12 -21.12 4.23 -47.66
CA ALA A 12 -21.27 2.77 -47.66
C ALA A 12 -21.72 2.23 -49.02
N GLN A 13 -21.23 1.04 -49.39
CA GLN A 13 -21.70 0.27 -50.54
C GLN A 13 -22.54 -0.95 -50.11
N PRO A 14 -23.50 -1.38 -50.94
CA PRO A 14 -24.63 -2.21 -50.52
C PRO A 14 -24.40 -3.72 -50.62
N LEU A 15 -25.19 -4.43 -49.81
CA LEU A 15 -25.43 -5.87 -49.78
C LEU A 15 -25.92 -6.41 -51.14
N GLN A 16 -25.31 -7.50 -51.61
CA GLN A 16 -25.90 -8.40 -52.59
C GLN A 16 -26.29 -9.72 -51.94
N THR A 17 -27.52 -10.11 -52.23
CA THR A 17 -28.22 -11.37 -51.93
C THR A 17 -27.61 -12.55 -52.69
N GLY A 18 -27.51 -13.71 -52.05
CA GLY A 18 -27.25 -14.97 -52.78
C GLY A 18 -26.76 -16.12 -51.92
N ASP A 19 -27.67 -17.05 -51.68
CA ASP A 19 -27.48 -18.50 -51.57
C ASP A 19 -27.01 -19.17 -50.28
N ALA A 20 -27.94 -20.02 -49.83
CA ALA A 20 -27.88 -20.94 -48.73
C ALA A 20 -26.86 -22.07 -48.96
N SER A 21 -26.15 -22.44 -47.90
CA SER A 21 -25.58 -23.78 -47.71
C SER A 21 -25.29 -23.99 -46.23
N PHE A 22 -26.00 -24.96 -45.65
CA PHE A 22 -25.92 -25.40 -44.27
C PHE A 22 -24.49 -25.86 -43.89
N GLY A 23 -23.98 -25.37 -42.77
CA GLY A 23 -22.73 -25.84 -42.14
C GLY A 23 -22.84 -25.76 -40.63
N VAL A 24 -23.26 -26.86 -40.00
CA VAL A 24 -23.41 -27.02 -38.55
C VAL A 24 -22.02 -26.99 -37.89
N VAL A 25 -21.75 -25.97 -37.06
CA VAL A 25 -20.60 -25.97 -36.14
C VAL A 25 -21.11 -25.96 -34.71
N LEU A 26 -20.94 -27.11 -34.07
CA LEU A 26 -21.27 -27.44 -32.69
C LEU A 26 -20.25 -26.78 -31.74
N LEU A 27 -20.66 -25.76 -30.97
CA LEU A 27 -19.86 -25.21 -29.87
C LEU A 27 -20.61 -25.41 -28.54
N PHE A 28 -20.19 -26.43 -27.78
CA PHE A 28 -20.65 -26.72 -26.43
C PHE A 28 -20.12 -25.67 -25.43
N LEU A 29 -21.01 -24.90 -24.82
CA LEU A 29 -20.77 -24.10 -23.61
C LEU A 29 -21.62 -24.67 -22.46
N LEU A 30 -20.95 -25.20 -21.43
CA LEU A 30 -21.54 -25.70 -20.19
C LEU A 30 -21.82 -24.55 -19.21
N ALA A 31 -23.10 -24.22 -19.01
CA ALA A 31 -23.59 -23.56 -17.80
C ALA A 31 -25.03 -24.04 -17.51
N GLY A 32 -25.27 -24.56 -16.31
CA GLY A 32 -26.51 -25.23 -15.88
C GLY A 32 -27.74 -24.30 -15.72
N PRO A 33 -28.91 -24.88 -15.42
CA PRO A 33 -30.19 -24.21 -15.65
C PRO A 33 -30.61 -23.29 -14.50
N LEU A 34 -30.93 -22.05 -14.83
CA LEU A 34 -31.83 -21.18 -14.06
C LEU A 34 -33.24 -21.36 -14.63
N THR A 35 -34.19 -21.82 -13.81
CA THR A 35 -35.60 -21.89 -14.18
C THR A 35 -36.18 -20.48 -14.22
N LEU A 36 -36.44 -19.97 -15.42
CA LEU A 36 -37.19 -18.75 -15.69
C LEU A 36 -38.64 -19.14 -15.98
N SER A 37 -39.61 -18.57 -15.25
CA SER A 37 -41.04 -18.65 -15.60
C SER A 37 -41.45 -17.28 -16.14
N MET A 38 -41.79 -17.21 -17.44
CA MET A 38 -42.35 -16.01 -18.07
C MET A 38 -43.85 -16.20 -18.24
N GLY A 39 -44.65 -15.31 -17.65
CA GLY A 39 -46.09 -15.23 -17.87
C GLY A 39 -46.45 -13.93 -18.58
N LEU A 40 -47.19 -14.05 -19.68
CA LEU A 40 -47.82 -12.94 -20.41
C LEU A 40 -49.32 -12.99 -20.15
N ASN A 41 -49.87 -11.95 -19.52
CA ASN A 41 -51.32 -11.76 -19.42
C ASN A 41 -51.70 -10.56 -20.30
N CYS A 42 -52.65 -10.77 -21.20
CA CYS A 42 -53.25 -9.75 -22.05
C CYS A 42 -54.71 -9.58 -21.63
N ASP A 43 -55.16 -8.35 -21.39
CA ASP A 43 -56.59 -8.05 -21.27
C ASP A 43 -57.24 -7.98 -22.66
N GLN A 44 -58.55 -8.23 -22.72
CA GLN A 44 -59.31 -8.54 -23.94
C GLN A 44 -59.39 -7.43 -25.01
N ASP A 45 -58.86 -6.24 -24.74
CA ASP A 45 -58.82 -5.14 -25.71
C ASP A 45 -57.37 -4.74 -26.03
N GLY A 46 -56.58 -5.68 -26.56
CA GLY A 46 -55.44 -5.52 -27.50
C GLY A 46 -54.42 -4.36 -27.42
N VAL A 47 -54.37 -3.53 -26.38
CA VAL A 47 -53.59 -2.25 -26.42
C VAL A 47 -52.57 -2.11 -25.28
N SER A 48 -52.37 -3.12 -24.41
CA SER A 48 -51.23 -3.09 -23.48
C SER A 48 -50.80 -4.49 -23.03
N CYS A 49 -49.51 -4.83 -23.25
CA CYS A 49 -48.86 -6.02 -22.69
C CYS A 49 -47.91 -5.59 -21.56
N ARG A 50 -48.11 -6.10 -20.34
CA ARG A 50 -47.15 -5.92 -19.22
C ARG A 50 -46.30 -7.17 -19.04
N LEU A 51 -44.98 -7.02 -19.10
CA LEU A 51 -44.02 -8.05 -18.77
C LEU A 51 -43.74 -8.03 -17.26
N ASN A 52 -44.25 -9.01 -16.50
CA ASN A 52 -43.92 -9.15 -15.08
C ASN A 52 -42.78 -10.15 -14.89
N ILE A 53 -41.66 -9.69 -14.35
CA ILE A 53 -40.51 -10.53 -13.97
C ILE A 53 -40.54 -10.71 -12.45
N HIS A 54 -40.93 -11.89 -11.98
CA HIS A 54 -40.76 -12.27 -10.57
C HIS A 54 -39.49 -13.10 -10.39
N MET A 55 -38.51 -12.54 -9.68
CA MET A 55 -37.39 -13.32 -9.12
C MET A 55 -37.78 -13.81 -7.73
N TYR A 56 -37.93 -15.13 -7.55
CA TYR A 56 -38.04 -15.74 -6.23
C TYR A 56 -36.65 -16.15 -5.71
N PRO A 57 -36.18 -15.61 -4.57
CA PRO A 57 -35.03 -16.19 -3.88
C PRO A 57 -35.42 -17.51 -3.19
N PRO A 58 -34.50 -18.48 -3.08
CA PRO A 58 -34.76 -19.74 -2.40
C PRO A 58 -34.95 -19.51 -0.89
N LEU A 59 -36.06 -20.03 -0.38
CA LEU A 59 -36.41 -20.09 1.03
C LEU A 59 -35.29 -20.75 1.85
N ARG A 60 -34.70 -20.01 2.80
CA ARG A 60 -34.08 -20.59 4.00
C ARG A 60 -34.54 -19.82 5.22
N GLY A 61 -34.99 -20.60 6.20
CA GLY A 61 -35.75 -20.17 7.38
C GLY A 61 -35.12 -19.06 8.19
N LEU A 62 -36.00 -18.17 8.64
CA LEU A 62 -35.81 -17.30 9.79
C LEU A 62 -35.71 -18.15 11.07
N SER A 63 -34.70 -17.88 11.89
CA SER A 63 -34.94 -17.69 13.31
C SER A 63 -34.37 -16.33 13.71
N LEU A 64 -35.29 -15.47 14.16
CA LEU A 64 -35.05 -14.19 14.79
C LEU A 64 -34.38 -14.40 16.16
N ILE A 65 -33.41 -13.55 16.50
CA ILE A 65 -33.20 -12.95 17.84
C ILE A 65 -32.36 -11.68 17.61
N SER A 66 -32.93 -10.51 17.93
CA SER A 66 -32.21 -9.22 18.04
C SER A 66 -31.88 -8.91 19.52
N PRO A 67 -31.35 -7.73 19.91
CA PRO A 67 -29.99 -7.59 20.42
C PRO A 67 -29.93 -7.17 21.91
N GLY A 68 -28.85 -7.51 22.61
CA GLY A 68 -28.57 -7.02 23.95
C GLY A 68 -27.08 -6.82 24.13
N GLY A 69 -26.67 -5.61 24.50
CA GLY A 69 -25.29 -5.26 24.77
C GLY A 69 -24.75 -5.92 26.04
N ASP A 70 -23.43 -6.06 26.11
CA ASP A 70 -22.64 -5.54 27.23
C ASP A 70 -21.14 -5.77 27.00
N ARG A 71 -20.35 -4.87 27.60
CA ARG A 71 -18.89 -4.74 27.51
C ARG A 71 -18.18 -5.98 28.09
N PRO A 72 -16.96 -6.35 27.63
CA PRO A 72 -16.11 -7.24 28.41
C PRO A 72 -15.23 -6.44 29.38
N PRO A 73 -15.21 -6.74 30.68
CA PRO A 73 -14.18 -6.26 31.58
C PRO A 73 -12.99 -7.23 31.65
N GLY A 74 -11.81 -6.65 31.86
CA GLY A 74 -10.87 -7.09 32.90
C GLY A 74 -10.14 -8.41 32.69
N TYR A 75 -8.89 -8.30 32.25
CA TYR A 75 -7.82 -9.23 32.62
C TYR A 75 -7.73 -9.30 34.16
N VAL A 76 -7.87 -10.50 34.74
CA VAL A 76 -7.49 -10.76 36.13
C VAL A 76 -6.55 -11.98 36.13
N ALA A 77 -5.36 -11.75 36.67
CA ALA A 77 -4.33 -12.75 36.90
C ALA A 77 -4.81 -13.81 37.90
N HIS A 78 -4.43 -15.07 37.69
CA HIS A 78 -4.54 -16.10 38.71
C HIS A 78 -3.17 -16.61 39.16
N PRO A 79 -3.04 -16.97 40.46
CA PRO A 79 -1.77 -17.07 41.14
C PRO A 79 -1.23 -18.51 41.19
N VAL A 80 0.07 -18.58 41.41
CA VAL A 80 0.86 -19.77 41.74
C VAL A 80 0.27 -20.48 42.96
N ARG A 81 -0.07 -21.77 42.83
CA ARG A 81 -0.34 -22.63 44.01
C ARG A 81 0.45 -23.93 43.91
N ARG A 82 1.43 -24.01 44.81
CA ARG A 82 2.24 -25.16 45.21
C ARG A 82 1.32 -26.16 45.94
N LEU A 83 1.31 -27.43 45.55
CA LEU A 83 0.75 -28.50 46.39
C LEU A 83 1.67 -29.72 46.39
N VAL A 84 2.04 -30.09 47.61
CA VAL A 84 2.82 -31.24 48.02
C VAL A 84 1.85 -32.38 48.35
N GLY A 85 2.19 -33.61 47.93
CA GLY A 85 2.12 -34.79 48.78
C GLY A 85 0.79 -35.53 48.98
N SER A 86 0.88 -36.82 48.63
CA SER A 86 0.34 -38.00 49.34
C SER A 86 -1.08 -38.50 49.01
N GLY A 87 -1.15 -39.82 48.78
CA GLY A 87 -2.23 -40.63 49.36
C GLY A 87 -3.11 -41.46 48.43
N ARG A 88 -2.73 -42.76 48.33
CA ARG A 88 -3.61 -43.96 48.26
C ARG A 88 -4.24 -44.38 46.92
N ARG A 89 -3.91 -45.63 46.57
CA ARG A 89 -4.50 -46.52 45.56
C ARG A 89 -5.89 -47.02 46.01
N PRO A 90 -6.62 -47.65 45.08
CA PRO A 90 -7.07 -49.00 45.38
C PRO A 90 -6.61 -50.01 44.32
N SER A 91 -6.33 -51.20 44.84
CA SER A 91 -5.98 -52.44 44.17
C SER A 91 -7.13 -53.01 43.35
N THR A 92 -6.84 -53.44 42.13
CA THR A 92 -7.67 -54.43 41.44
C THR A 92 -6.77 -55.52 40.90
N VAL A 93 -6.99 -56.71 41.45
CA VAL A 93 -6.35 -57.98 41.12
C VAL A 93 -6.82 -58.39 39.73
N HIS A 94 -5.91 -58.52 38.77
CA HIS A 94 -6.13 -59.35 37.59
C HIS A 94 -4.92 -60.25 37.36
N SER A 95 -5.28 -61.49 37.12
CA SER A 95 -4.51 -62.73 37.08
C SER A 95 -3.31 -62.65 36.12
N GLN A 96 -2.19 -63.19 36.60
CA GLN A 96 -1.00 -63.41 35.80
C GLN A 96 -1.25 -64.55 34.80
N VAL A 97 -1.10 -64.26 33.52
CA VAL A 97 -0.78 -65.27 32.50
C VAL A 97 0.62 -64.91 32.00
N SER A 98 1.60 -65.72 32.39
CA SER A 98 2.99 -65.61 31.97
C SER A 98 3.13 -66.06 30.51
N HIS A 99 3.69 -65.22 29.66
CA HIS A 99 4.25 -65.60 28.37
C HIS A 99 5.76 -65.33 28.40
N PRO A 100 6.61 -66.21 27.82
CA PRO A 100 8.06 -66.05 27.88
C PRO A 100 8.53 -64.82 27.11
N PRO A 101 9.57 -64.10 27.56
CA PRO A 101 10.03 -62.89 26.92
C PRO A 101 10.80 -63.24 25.63
N SER A 102 10.20 -62.98 24.47
CA SER A 102 10.96 -62.90 23.23
C SER A 102 11.89 -61.69 23.30
N SER A 103 13.19 -61.93 23.34
CA SER A 103 14.24 -60.92 23.29
C SER A 103 14.19 -60.16 21.96
N ARG A 104 13.46 -59.04 21.93
CA ARG A 104 13.62 -58.02 20.88
C ARG A 104 14.72 -57.05 21.32
N PRO A 105 15.66 -56.69 20.44
CA PRO A 105 16.67 -55.68 20.77
C PRO A 105 15.96 -54.39 21.16
N SER A 106 16.24 -53.91 22.36
CA SER A 106 15.74 -52.64 22.88
C SER A 106 16.38 -51.53 22.06
N PHE A 107 15.70 -51.09 21.00
CA PHE A 107 16.02 -49.81 20.38
C PHE A 107 15.96 -48.75 21.48
N PRO A 108 16.99 -47.90 21.62
CA PRO A 108 16.95 -46.82 22.59
C PRO A 108 15.70 -46.01 22.28
N PHE A 109 14.76 -46.00 23.24
CA PHE A 109 13.54 -45.22 23.19
C PHE A 109 13.96 -43.75 23.20
N LEU A 110 14.33 -43.24 22.03
CA LEU A 110 14.55 -41.82 21.78
C LEU A 110 13.23 -41.15 22.14
N LYS A 111 13.25 -40.52 23.31
CA LYS A 111 12.18 -39.76 23.92
C LYS A 111 11.82 -38.63 22.96
N MET A 112 10.99 -38.92 21.94
CA MET A 112 10.46 -37.88 21.07
C MET A 112 9.72 -36.89 21.98
N PRO A 113 10.02 -35.59 21.92
CA PRO A 113 9.34 -34.64 22.78
C PRO A 113 7.85 -34.68 22.41
N PHE A 114 6.98 -35.00 23.39
CA PHE A 114 5.52 -35.04 23.28
C PHE A 114 4.95 -33.63 23.01
N VAL A 115 5.29 -33.02 21.88
CA VAL A 115 4.78 -31.71 21.47
C VAL A 115 3.51 -31.93 20.67
N LYS A 116 2.37 -31.53 21.25
CA LYS A 116 1.09 -31.54 20.53
C LYS A 116 1.23 -30.74 19.23
N VAL A 117 0.97 -31.39 18.09
CA VAL A 117 0.99 -30.74 16.79
C VAL A 117 -0.20 -29.78 16.67
N VAL A 118 0.07 -28.48 16.84
CA VAL A 118 -0.96 -27.42 16.78
C VAL A 118 -1.39 -27.14 15.33
N LYS A 119 -0.44 -27.12 14.39
CA LYS A 119 -0.69 -26.90 12.95
C LYS A 119 -0.99 -28.22 12.24
N ASN A 120 -2.12 -28.83 12.58
CA ASN A 120 -2.60 -30.07 11.96
C ASN A 120 -3.44 -29.80 10.69
N SER A 121 -3.85 -30.86 9.99
CA SER A 121 -4.74 -30.76 8.81
C SER A 121 -6.04 -30.00 9.12
N ALA A 122 -6.63 -30.27 10.29
CA ALA A 122 -7.84 -29.60 10.76
C ALA A 122 -7.66 -28.08 10.97
N TYR A 123 -6.47 -27.64 11.39
CA TYR A 123 -6.11 -26.22 11.50
C TYR A 123 -6.07 -25.57 10.13
N PHE A 124 -5.33 -26.14 9.17
CA PHE A 124 -5.20 -25.55 7.83
C PHE A 124 -6.52 -25.53 7.06
N SER A 125 -7.37 -26.54 7.24
CA SER A 125 -8.70 -26.60 6.61
C SER A 125 -9.62 -25.46 7.05
N ARG A 126 -9.46 -24.92 8.26
CA ARG A 126 -10.28 -23.82 8.81
C ARG A 126 -9.55 -22.47 8.86
N PHE A 127 -8.28 -22.43 8.44
CA PHE A 127 -7.46 -21.24 8.59
C PHE A 127 -7.88 -20.16 7.60
N GLN A 128 -8.58 -19.14 8.08
CA GLN A 128 -8.95 -17.99 7.27
C GLN A 128 -7.76 -17.03 7.13
N VAL A 129 -7.19 -16.97 5.92
CA VAL A 129 -6.08 -16.05 5.63
C VAL A 129 -6.55 -14.60 5.69
N LYS A 130 -5.74 -13.74 6.31
CA LYS A 130 -5.95 -12.28 6.22
C LYS A 130 -5.65 -11.79 4.80
N TYR A 131 -6.15 -10.59 4.47
CA TYR A 131 -5.89 -9.96 3.17
C TYR A 131 -4.40 -9.93 2.84
N ARG A 132 -4.07 -10.10 1.54
CA ARG A 132 -2.68 -10.22 1.06
C ARG A 132 -1.76 -9.12 1.62
N ARG A 133 -2.13 -7.85 1.50
CA ARG A 133 -1.30 -6.72 1.97
C ARG A 133 -1.18 -6.63 3.49
N ARG A 134 -2.13 -7.23 4.24
CA ARG A 134 -2.04 -7.34 5.71
C ARG A 134 -1.02 -8.41 6.10
N ARG A 135 -1.00 -9.54 5.39
CA ARG A 135 0.00 -10.60 5.55
C ARG A 135 1.42 -10.15 5.19
N GLU A 136 1.54 -9.31 4.16
CA GLU A 136 2.80 -8.65 3.80
C GLU A 136 3.20 -7.51 4.76
N GLY A 137 2.33 -7.13 5.72
CA GLY A 137 2.63 -6.05 6.66
C GLY A 137 2.77 -4.66 6.01
N LYS A 138 2.08 -4.40 4.89
CA LYS A 138 2.22 -3.14 4.12
C LYS A 138 1.04 -2.18 4.25
N THR A 139 -0.08 -2.63 4.80
CA THR A 139 -1.31 -1.83 4.84
C THR A 139 -2.10 -2.11 6.09
N ASP A 140 -2.42 -1.04 6.80
CA ASP A 140 -3.52 -1.02 7.75
C ASP A 140 -4.84 -0.75 7.01
N TYR A 141 -5.71 -1.76 6.99
CA TYR A 141 -7.03 -1.65 6.37
C TYR A 141 -8.00 -0.80 7.19
N TYR A 142 -7.77 -0.64 8.50
CA TYR A 142 -8.62 0.17 9.36
C TYR A 142 -8.45 1.65 9.07
N ALA A 143 -7.20 2.15 8.99
CA ALA A 143 -6.89 3.50 8.52
C ALA A 143 -7.32 3.68 7.06
N ARG A 144 -6.97 2.73 6.17
CA ARG A 144 -7.30 2.82 4.74
C ARG A 144 -8.80 2.98 4.49
N LYS A 145 -9.66 2.22 5.19
CA LYS A 145 -11.12 2.33 5.05
C LYS A 145 -11.59 3.78 5.19
N ARG A 146 -11.14 4.50 6.21
CA ARG A 146 -11.55 5.89 6.49
C ARG A 146 -10.96 6.90 5.50
N LEU A 147 -9.74 6.66 5.06
CA LEU A 147 -9.07 7.51 4.10
C LEU A 147 -9.71 7.42 2.71
N ILE A 148 -10.19 6.25 2.28
CA ILE A 148 -10.75 6.05 0.93
C ILE A 148 -12.24 6.30 0.84
N THR A 149 -13.01 6.04 1.90
CA THR A 149 -14.47 6.17 1.84
C THR A 149 -14.84 7.61 1.59
N GLN A 150 -15.55 7.84 0.48
CA GLN A 150 -16.14 9.12 0.14
C GLN A 150 -17.59 9.18 0.65
N ALA A 151 -18.07 10.39 0.92
CA ALA A 151 -19.48 10.60 1.20
C ALA A 151 -20.33 10.23 -0.02
N LYS A 152 -21.41 9.45 0.19
CA LYS A 152 -22.21 8.87 -0.90
C LYS A 152 -22.87 9.94 -1.78
N ASN A 153 -23.19 11.10 -1.21
CA ASN A 153 -23.75 12.26 -1.92
C ASN A 153 -22.76 12.94 -2.89
N LYS A 154 -21.46 12.61 -2.83
CA LYS A 154 -20.44 13.13 -3.75
C LYS A 154 -20.20 12.22 -4.95
N TYR A 155 -20.92 11.08 -5.03
CA TYR A 155 -20.91 10.12 -6.13
C TYR A 155 -19.49 9.78 -6.61
N ASN A 156 -19.15 10.11 -7.86
CA ASN A 156 -17.88 9.78 -8.49
C ASN A 156 -16.72 10.72 -8.13
N SER A 157 -16.93 11.71 -7.25
CA SER A 157 -15.88 12.64 -6.85
C SER A 157 -14.75 11.90 -6.10
N PRO A 158 -13.53 11.84 -6.66
CA PRO A 158 -12.43 11.10 -6.04
C PRO A 158 -12.00 11.76 -4.73
N LYS A 159 -11.64 10.93 -3.75
CA LYS A 159 -11.00 11.37 -2.51
C LYS A 159 -9.49 11.21 -2.67
N TYR A 160 -8.79 12.33 -2.87
CA TYR A 160 -7.34 12.34 -3.06
C TYR A 160 -6.61 12.21 -1.73
N ARG A 161 -5.53 11.43 -1.74
CA ARG A 161 -4.61 11.24 -0.62
C ARG A 161 -3.18 11.49 -1.06
N LEU A 162 -2.42 12.17 -0.20
CA LEU A 162 -0.99 12.30 -0.30
C LEU A 162 -0.34 11.12 0.42
N VAL A 163 0.07 10.11 -0.34
CA VAL A 163 0.75 8.93 0.17
C VAL A 163 2.23 9.24 0.30
N VAL A 164 2.72 9.25 1.54
CA VAL A 164 4.14 9.46 1.85
C VAL A 164 4.71 8.15 2.41
N ARG A 165 5.77 7.63 1.78
CA ARG A 165 6.47 6.42 2.22
C ARG A 165 7.96 6.68 2.22
N ILE A 166 8.59 6.44 3.36
CA ILE A 166 10.04 6.57 3.52
C ILE A 166 10.62 5.17 3.55
N THR A 167 11.46 4.87 2.58
CA THR A 167 12.29 3.65 2.53
C THR A 167 13.63 3.91 3.20
N ASN A 168 14.58 2.98 3.10
CA ASN A 168 15.90 3.16 3.72
C ASN A 168 16.72 4.27 3.04
N ARG A 169 16.54 4.50 1.74
CA ARG A 169 17.37 5.42 0.94
C ARG A 169 16.58 6.34 0.01
N ASP A 170 15.25 6.27 0.04
CA ASP A 170 14.39 7.03 -0.86
C ASP A 170 13.09 7.43 -0.16
N ILE A 171 12.58 8.60 -0.52
CA ILE A 171 11.29 9.14 -0.08
C ILE A 171 10.34 9.12 -1.27
N ILE A 172 9.16 8.53 -1.08
CA ILE A 172 8.14 8.37 -2.11
C ILE A 172 6.94 9.22 -1.70
N CYS A 173 6.61 10.21 -2.53
CA CYS A 173 5.44 11.05 -2.36
C CYS A 173 4.52 10.89 -3.59
N GLN A 174 3.24 10.59 -3.37
CA GLN A 174 2.28 10.33 -4.45
C GLN A 174 0.90 10.89 -4.11
N VAL A 175 0.27 11.56 -5.07
CA VAL A 175 -1.14 11.94 -4.99
C VAL A 175 -1.96 10.84 -5.65
N VAL A 176 -2.82 10.19 -4.87
CA VAL A 176 -3.52 8.96 -5.28
C VAL A 176 -5.01 9.06 -4.94
N HIS A 177 -5.87 8.48 -5.77
CA HIS A 177 -7.27 8.23 -5.41
C HIS A 177 -7.63 6.75 -5.65
N ALA A 178 -8.69 6.27 -5.02
CA ALA A 178 -9.11 4.88 -5.13
C ALA A 178 -10.15 4.70 -6.26
N LYS A 179 -10.01 3.63 -7.05
CA LYS A 179 -11.05 3.08 -7.93
C LYS A 179 -11.23 1.57 -7.65
N LEU A 180 -12.26 0.96 -8.21
CA LEU A 180 -12.57 -0.47 -8.01
C LEU A 180 -11.45 -1.40 -8.52
N GLN A 181 -10.87 -1.09 -9.67
CA GLN A 181 -9.75 -1.87 -10.24
C GLN A 181 -8.46 -1.73 -9.43
N GLY A 182 -8.27 -0.59 -8.77
CA GLY A 182 -7.04 -0.25 -8.08
C GLY A 182 -6.92 1.23 -7.79
N ASP A 183 -5.82 1.59 -7.14
CA ASP A 183 -5.49 2.97 -6.85
C ASP A 183 -4.88 3.64 -8.09
N PHE A 184 -5.38 4.82 -8.45
CA PHE A 184 -4.87 5.62 -9.57
C PHE A 184 -4.00 6.75 -9.03
N VAL A 185 -2.80 6.87 -9.58
CA VAL A 185 -1.81 7.89 -9.22
C VAL A 185 -1.96 9.08 -10.16
N LEU A 186 -2.21 10.26 -9.60
CA LEU A 186 -2.31 11.51 -10.34
C LEU A 186 -0.91 12.09 -10.62
N ALA A 187 -0.10 12.18 -9.56
CA ALA A 187 1.27 12.66 -9.60
C ALA A 187 2.13 11.86 -8.61
N ALA A 188 3.41 11.72 -8.94
CA ALA A 188 4.42 11.08 -8.12
C ALA A 188 5.71 11.90 -8.18
N ALA A 189 6.44 11.93 -7.08
CA ALA A 189 7.82 12.35 -7.04
C ALA A 189 8.59 11.52 -6.02
N TYR A 190 9.88 11.41 -6.27
CA TYR A 190 10.80 10.61 -5.49
C TYR A 190 12.02 11.43 -5.09
N SER A 191 12.68 11.10 -3.97
CA SER A 191 13.86 11.86 -3.56
C SER A 191 15.07 11.61 -4.43
N HIS A 192 15.15 10.44 -5.10
CA HIS A 192 16.18 10.20 -6.11
C HIS A 192 16.08 11.07 -7.37
N GLU A 193 15.02 11.86 -7.53
CA GLU A 193 14.93 12.89 -8.58
C GLU A 193 15.51 14.24 -8.14
N LEU A 194 15.70 14.46 -6.84
CA LEU A 194 16.22 15.71 -6.28
C LEU A 194 17.63 16.11 -6.75
N PRO A 195 18.54 15.20 -7.14
CA PRO A 195 19.82 15.58 -7.72
C PRO A 195 19.70 16.44 -8.98
N ARG A 196 18.56 16.37 -9.70
CA ARG A 196 18.28 17.25 -10.84
C ARG A 196 18.15 18.73 -10.41
N TYR A 197 17.72 18.96 -9.18
CA TYR A 197 17.44 20.28 -8.62
C TYR A 197 18.55 20.75 -7.67
N GLY A 198 19.73 20.11 -7.66
CA GLY A 198 20.88 20.52 -6.86
C GLY A 198 21.14 19.69 -5.60
N ILE A 199 20.15 18.95 -5.09
CA ILE A 199 20.32 18.13 -3.87
C ILE A 199 20.89 16.75 -4.24
N LYS A 200 22.22 16.60 -4.15
CA LYS A 200 22.89 15.33 -4.44
C LYS A 200 22.93 14.36 -3.25
N HIS A 201 23.14 14.88 -2.05
CA HIS A 201 23.32 14.09 -0.83
C HIS A 201 22.09 14.13 0.08
N GLY A 202 22.08 13.28 1.11
CA GLY A 202 21.07 13.38 2.17
C GLY A 202 19.62 13.14 1.74
N LEU A 203 19.36 12.32 0.70
CA LEU A 203 18.03 12.15 0.08
C LEU A 203 16.91 11.58 0.97
N THR A 204 17.19 11.31 2.26
CA THR A 204 16.19 10.84 3.22
C THR A 204 16.08 11.69 4.48
N ASN A 205 16.77 12.84 4.57
CA ASN A 205 16.65 13.73 5.72
C ASN A 205 15.29 14.47 5.72
N TRP A 206 15.09 15.38 6.68
CA TRP A 206 13.85 16.13 6.81
C TRP A 206 13.69 17.14 5.65
N ALA A 207 14.75 17.86 5.30
CA ALA A 207 14.78 18.83 4.19
C ALA A 207 14.48 18.18 2.81
N ALA A 208 15.01 16.99 2.53
CA ALA A 208 14.67 16.21 1.34
C ALA A 208 13.21 15.76 1.36
N ALA A 209 12.65 15.42 2.52
CA ALA A 209 11.24 15.11 2.64
C ALA A 209 10.37 16.32 2.26
N TYR A 210 10.72 17.50 2.77
CA TYR A 210 10.10 18.77 2.41
C TYR A 210 10.17 19.04 0.90
N ALA A 211 11.37 19.00 0.32
CA ALA A 211 11.59 19.20 -1.11
C ALA A 211 10.80 18.21 -1.99
N THR A 212 10.74 16.93 -1.62
CA THR A 212 9.90 15.96 -2.36
C THR A 212 8.40 16.25 -2.24
N GLY A 213 7.93 16.73 -1.09
CA GLY A 213 6.56 17.18 -0.88
C GLY A 213 6.21 18.35 -1.80
N LEU A 214 7.08 19.37 -1.82
CA LEU A 214 6.98 20.54 -2.70
C LEU A 214 6.93 20.14 -4.17
N LEU A 215 7.81 19.23 -4.59
CA LEU A 215 7.87 18.74 -5.97
C LEU A 215 6.58 18.02 -6.38
N VAL A 216 6.00 17.18 -5.50
CA VAL A 216 4.69 16.54 -5.79
C VAL A 216 3.58 17.57 -5.88
N ALA A 217 3.59 18.58 -5.03
CA ALA A 217 2.56 19.62 -5.03
C ALA A 217 2.57 20.41 -6.34
N ARG A 218 3.73 20.95 -6.73
CA ARG A 218 3.86 21.68 -8.00
C ARG A 218 3.52 20.81 -9.20
N ARG A 219 3.95 19.54 -9.24
CA ARG A 219 3.56 18.57 -10.29
C ARG A 219 2.06 18.35 -10.39
N ALA A 220 1.38 18.23 -9.26
CA ALA A 220 -0.05 17.98 -9.24
C ALA A 220 -0.82 19.24 -9.70
N LEU A 221 -0.40 20.43 -9.26
CA LEU A 221 -1.04 21.69 -9.62
C LEU A 221 -0.84 22.04 -11.10
N VAL A 222 0.36 21.88 -11.66
CA VAL A 222 0.62 22.08 -13.10
C VAL A 222 -0.24 21.15 -13.95
N LYS A 223 -0.38 19.88 -13.56
CA LYS A 223 -1.27 18.93 -14.25
C LYS A 223 -2.75 19.29 -14.18
N LEU A 224 -3.15 20.05 -13.17
CA LEU A 224 -4.53 20.50 -12.97
C LEU A 224 -4.78 21.93 -13.50
N GLY A 225 -3.74 22.64 -13.95
CA GLY A 225 -3.83 24.04 -14.38
C GLY A 225 -4.14 25.02 -13.23
N LEU A 226 -3.63 24.74 -12.03
CA LEU A 226 -3.86 25.54 -10.81
C LEU A 226 -2.56 26.13 -10.22
N ASP A 227 -1.46 26.03 -10.96
CA ASP A 227 -0.11 26.40 -10.56
C ASP A 227 0.11 27.90 -10.40
N GLU A 228 -0.50 28.72 -11.26
CA GLU A 228 -0.42 30.19 -11.18
C GLU A 228 -1.30 30.76 -10.05
N LYS A 229 -2.47 30.16 -9.82
CA LYS A 229 -3.45 30.64 -8.83
C LYS A 229 -3.06 30.32 -7.39
N TYR A 230 -2.45 29.16 -7.19
CA TYR A 230 -2.02 28.67 -5.89
C TYR A 230 -0.51 28.42 -5.92
N GLN A 231 0.25 29.51 -5.80
CA GLN A 231 1.72 29.45 -5.72
C GLN A 231 2.18 28.89 -4.37
N GLY A 232 1.39 29.13 -3.31
CA GLY A 232 1.69 28.71 -1.95
C GLY A 232 2.62 29.71 -1.27
N VAL A 233 3.44 29.24 -0.34
CA VAL A 233 4.44 30.06 0.35
C VAL A 233 5.74 29.97 -0.43
N GLU A 234 6.26 31.09 -0.94
CA GLU A 234 7.49 31.10 -1.75
C GLU A 234 8.74 30.91 -0.88
N GLU A 235 8.80 31.67 0.22
CA GLU A 235 9.89 31.66 1.19
C GLU A 235 9.38 31.04 2.50
N PRO A 236 9.74 29.79 2.80
CA PRO A 236 9.24 29.14 4.00
C PRO A 236 9.90 29.68 5.26
N GLU A 237 9.14 30.43 6.06
CA GLU A 237 9.55 30.98 7.36
C GLU A 237 9.33 30.02 8.53
N GLY A 238 8.65 28.89 8.31
CA GLY A 238 8.35 27.91 9.37
C GLY A 238 6.94 28.06 9.96
N ASP A 239 6.17 29.06 9.55
CA ASP A 239 4.81 29.27 10.05
C ASP A 239 3.79 28.28 9.47
N LEU A 240 2.74 27.99 10.26
CA LEU A 240 1.59 27.19 9.84
C LEU A 240 0.65 28.02 8.95
N VAL A 241 1.01 28.16 7.67
CA VAL A 241 0.11 28.74 6.67
C VAL A 241 -0.62 27.64 5.91
N LEU A 242 -1.96 27.68 5.96
CA LEU A 242 -2.81 26.83 5.11
C LEU A 242 -3.22 27.63 3.86
N THR A 243 -3.23 26.97 2.70
CA THR A 243 -3.67 27.60 1.46
C THR A 243 -5.18 27.85 1.51
N GLU A 244 -5.56 29.12 1.64
CA GLU A 244 -6.96 29.52 1.70
C GLU A 244 -7.64 29.45 0.33
N ALA A 245 -8.98 29.44 0.33
CA ALA A 245 -9.73 29.52 -0.91
C ALA A 245 -9.68 30.95 -1.44
N ASN A 246 -9.58 31.09 -2.76
CA ASN A 246 -9.71 32.39 -3.40
C ASN A 246 -11.21 32.63 -3.65
N ASP A 247 -11.72 33.80 -3.26
CA ASP A 247 -13.14 34.13 -3.34
C ASP A 247 -13.68 34.16 -4.77
N GLU A 248 -12.83 34.52 -5.74
CA GLU A 248 -13.19 34.63 -7.16
C GLU A 248 -12.66 33.45 -8.01
N GLY A 249 -12.12 32.39 -7.37
CA GLY A 249 -11.39 31.31 -8.03
C GLY A 249 -11.88 29.88 -7.76
N PRO A 250 -11.36 28.89 -8.52
CA PRO A 250 -11.53 27.48 -8.19
C PRO A 250 -10.90 27.19 -6.83
N ARG A 251 -11.58 26.42 -5.97
CA ARG A 251 -11.05 26.05 -4.65
C ARG A 251 -9.70 25.31 -4.74
N PRO A 252 -8.81 25.43 -3.73
CA PRO A 252 -7.52 24.79 -3.75
C PRO A 252 -7.65 23.26 -3.79
N PHE A 253 -6.67 22.62 -4.41
CA PHE A 253 -6.66 21.16 -4.53
C PHE A 253 -6.52 20.52 -3.15
N LYS A 254 -7.52 19.74 -2.74
CA LYS A 254 -7.54 19.10 -1.42
C LYS A 254 -7.01 17.68 -1.46
N ALA A 255 -6.00 17.38 -0.63
CA ALA A 255 -5.47 16.04 -0.42
C ALA A 255 -5.35 15.69 1.06
N PHE A 256 -5.60 14.43 1.42
CA PHE A 256 -5.46 13.94 2.80
C PHE A 256 -4.15 13.17 2.99
N LEU A 257 -3.41 13.42 4.05
CA LEU A 257 -2.17 12.68 4.33
C LEU A 257 -2.46 11.19 4.61
N ASP A 258 -1.77 10.30 3.90
CA ASP A 258 -1.74 8.86 4.16
C ASP A 258 -0.34 8.47 4.66
N VAL A 259 -0.23 8.29 5.98
CA VAL A 259 1.00 7.90 6.70
C VAL A 259 1.28 6.40 6.61
N GLY A 260 0.27 5.59 6.29
CA GLY A 260 0.37 4.13 6.24
C GLY A 260 0.57 3.50 7.62
N LEU A 261 1.72 2.86 7.82
CA LEU A 261 2.06 2.14 9.06
C LEU A 261 3.09 2.88 9.91
N ARG A 262 3.52 4.06 9.48
CA ARG A 262 4.51 4.84 10.20
C ARG A 262 3.86 5.44 11.46
N ARG A 263 4.62 5.46 12.55
CA ARG A 263 4.19 6.08 13.80
C ARG A 263 4.11 7.59 13.60
N THR A 264 3.03 8.20 14.06
CA THR A 264 2.82 9.65 14.06
C THR A 264 3.43 10.25 15.32
N SER A 265 4.75 10.43 15.32
CA SER A 265 5.48 11.17 16.37
C SER A 265 5.77 12.58 15.91
N THR A 266 5.88 13.51 16.86
CA THR A 266 6.32 14.88 16.59
C THR A 266 7.73 14.87 16.00
N GLY A 267 7.99 15.73 15.00
CA GLY A 267 9.28 15.78 14.28
C GLY A 267 9.48 14.69 13.21
N ALA A 268 8.49 13.80 12.97
CA ALA A 268 8.66 12.78 11.96
C ALA A 268 8.76 13.38 10.54
N ARG A 269 9.74 12.92 9.76
CA ARG A 269 10.00 13.34 8.36
C ARG A 269 8.80 13.27 7.42
N ILE A 270 7.80 12.44 7.72
CA ILE A 270 6.55 12.34 6.95
C ILE A 270 5.78 13.65 6.99
N PHE A 271 5.83 14.35 8.12
CA PHE A 271 5.22 15.66 8.27
C PHE A 271 6.03 16.75 7.56
N GLY A 272 7.34 16.58 7.36
CA GLY A 272 8.13 17.44 6.46
C GLY A 272 7.64 17.38 5.01
N ALA A 273 7.39 16.17 4.49
CA ALA A 273 6.80 16.01 3.15
C ALA A 273 5.36 16.56 3.05
N MET A 274 4.59 16.49 4.14
CA MET A 274 3.27 17.13 4.22
C MET A 274 3.39 18.66 4.20
N LYS A 275 4.33 19.23 4.95
CA LYS A 275 4.58 20.67 5.03
C LYS A 275 5.02 21.23 3.68
N GLY A 276 5.99 20.58 3.02
CA GLY A 276 6.39 20.96 1.66
C GLY A 276 5.26 20.84 0.64
N ALA A 277 4.37 19.84 0.78
CA ALA A 277 3.19 19.76 -0.09
C ALA A 277 2.17 20.88 0.17
N SER A 278 2.01 21.30 1.43
CA SER A 278 1.15 22.43 1.81
C SER A 278 1.71 23.74 1.27
N ASP A 279 3.00 24.01 1.51
CA ASP A 279 3.68 25.23 1.06
C ASP A 279 3.78 25.30 -0.46
N GLY A 280 3.71 24.15 -1.15
CA GLY A 280 3.63 24.08 -2.61
C GLY A 280 2.26 24.41 -3.21
N GLY A 281 1.24 24.74 -2.41
CA GLY A 281 -0.08 25.18 -2.88
C GLY A 281 -1.21 24.14 -2.77
N ILE A 282 -0.94 22.92 -2.27
CA ILE A 282 -2.00 21.92 -2.03
C ILE A 282 -2.61 22.15 -0.65
N PHE A 283 -3.95 22.17 -0.59
CA PHE A 283 -4.65 22.18 0.69
C PHE A 283 -4.61 20.80 1.35
N VAL A 284 -3.67 20.61 2.29
CA VAL A 284 -3.62 19.45 3.16
C VAL A 284 -4.09 19.86 4.56
N PRO A 285 -5.23 19.37 5.07
CA PRO A 285 -5.69 19.74 6.40
C PRO A 285 -4.78 19.11 7.47
N HIS A 286 -4.09 19.94 8.25
CA HIS A 286 -3.17 19.53 9.31
C HIS A 286 -3.13 20.55 10.47
N SER A 287 -2.43 20.19 11.55
CA SER A 287 -2.22 21.01 12.75
C SER A 287 -0.71 21.07 13.05
N GLU A 288 -0.28 22.07 13.80
CA GLU A 288 1.14 22.33 14.11
C GLU A 288 1.78 21.32 15.09
N ASN A 289 0.98 20.61 15.89
CA ASN A 289 1.41 19.76 17.01
C ASN A 289 2.40 18.63 16.66
N ARG A 290 2.62 18.37 15.38
CA ARG A 290 3.48 17.27 14.89
C ARG A 290 4.75 17.76 14.19
N PHE A 291 4.94 19.06 14.05
CA PHE A 291 6.16 19.63 13.50
C PHE A 291 7.31 19.62 14.53
N PRO A 292 8.58 19.54 14.07
CA PRO A 292 9.71 19.83 14.94
C PRO A 292 9.59 21.28 15.46
N GLY A 293 10.02 21.53 16.70
CA GLY A 293 9.85 22.83 17.36
C GLY A 293 8.53 23.01 18.11
N TYR A 294 7.59 22.05 18.04
CA TYR A 294 6.36 22.13 18.83
C TYR A 294 6.58 21.69 20.28
N ASP A 295 6.32 22.59 21.22
CA ASP A 295 6.33 22.29 22.64
C ASP A 295 4.93 21.82 23.11
N PRO A 296 4.78 20.57 23.60
CA PRO A 296 3.52 20.08 24.13
C PRO A 296 3.05 20.81 25.41
N GLU A 297 3.95 21.44 26.18
CA GLU A 297 3.62 22.15 27.41
C GLU A 297 3.10 23.55 27.14
N ALA A 298 3.87 24.37 26.41
CA ALA A 298 3.45 25.71 25.98
C ALA A 298 2.33 25.67 24.92
N LYS A 299 2.20 24.56 24.16
CA LYS A 299 1.31 24.42 22.98
C LYS A 299 1.60 25.44 21.89
N GLU A 300 2.86 25.84 21.78
CA GLU A 300 3.33 26.80 20.79
C GLU A 300 4.34 26.11 19.86
N LEU A 301 4.34 26.54 18.60
CA LEU A 301 5.30 26.11 17.60
C LEU A 301 6.41 27.15 17.53
N ASP A 302 7.65 26.70 17.75
CA ASP A 302 8.81 27.50 17.41
C ASP A 302 9.06 27.46 15.89
N ALA A 303 8.72 28.57 15.22
CA ALA A 303 8.86 28.72 13.77
C ALA A 303 10.33 28.68 13.32
N ASP A 304 11.25 29.20 14.14
CA ASP A 304 12.68 29.25 13.83
C ASP A 304 13.29 27.84 13.79
N THR A 305 12.94 26.99 14.77
CA THR A 305 13.32 25.58 14.72
C THR A 305 12.73 24.89 13.49
N LEU A 306 11.46 25.14 13.12
CA LEU A 306 10.89 24.51 11.93
C LEU A 306 11.61 24.96 10.66
N LYS A 307 11.94 26.25 10.55
CA LYS A 307 12.72 26.83 9.45
C LYS A 307 14.09 26.17 9.34
N SER A 308 14.82 26.04 10.44
CA SER A 308 16.11 25.32 10.47
C SER A 308 15.96 23.88 9.95
N TYR A 309 14.89 23.16 10.31
CA TYR A 309 14.65 21.81 9.80
C TYR A 309 14.34 21.75 8.29
N ILE A 310 13.67 22.78 7.75
CA ILE A 310 13.35 22.89 6.31
C ILE A 310 14.63 23.02 5.49
N TYR A 311 15.54 23.89 5.91
CA TYR A 311 16.81 24.15 5.22
C TYR A 311 17.96 23.22 5.66
N GLY A 312 17.72 22.30 6.60
CA GLY A 312 18.71 21.32 7.01
C GLY A 312 19.72 21.81 8.04
N GLY A 313 19.42 22.87 8.79
CA GLY A 313 20.27 23.40 9.87
C GLY A 313 20.68 22.34 10.90
N HIS A 314 19.78 21.47 11.33
CA HIS A 314 20.12 20.32 12.19
C HIS A 314 21.19 19.36 11.61
N VAL A 315 21.36 19.31 10.29
CA VAL A 315 22.44 18.54 9.66
C VAL A 315 23.74 19.35 9.65
N ALA A 316 23.65 20.66 9.37
CA ALA A 316 24.79 21.58 9.42
C ALA A 316 25.38 21.68 10.83
N GLU A 317 24.54 21.90 11.85
CA GLU A 317 24.93 21.89 13.27
C GLU A 317 25.61 20.58 13.67
N TYR A 318 25.11 19.44 13.17
CA TYR A 318 25.72 18.15 13.43
C TYR A 318 27.03 17.92 12.68
N MET A 319 27.22 18.55 11.52
CA MET A 319 28.49 18.54 10.81
C MET A 319 29.56 19.32 11.58
N GLU A 320 29.23 20.53 12.04
CA GLU A 320 30.14 21.38 12.83
C GLU A 320 30.52 20.72 14.15
N ALA A 321 29.54 20.21 14.91
CA ALA A 321 29.82 19.54 16.18
C ALA A 321 30.72 18.30 16.00
N LEU A 322 30.53 17.53 14.92
CA LEU A 322 31.37 16.35 14.66
C LEU A 322 32.77 16.71 14.18
N GLU A 323 32.93 17.82 13.47
CA GLU A 323 34.24 18.31 13.04
C GLU A 323 35.08 18.79 14.23
N GLU A 324 34.44 19.32 15.28
CA GLU A 324 35.14 19.69 16.52
C GLU A 324 35.41 18.50 17.45
N GLU A 325 34.48 17.55 17.56
CA GLU A 325 34.56 16.45 18.52
C GLU A 325 35.31 15.20 18.02
N ASP A 326 35.06 14.76 16.77
CA ASP A 326 35.55 13.47 16.25
C ASP A 326 35.64 13.44 14.70
N ASP A 327 36.80 13.86 14.19
CA ASP A 327 37.19 13.81 12.77
C ASP A 327 36.97 12.45 12.10
N GLU A 328 37.19 11.34 12.82
CA GLU A 328 37.06 10.01 12.22
C GLU A 328 35.59 9.67 11.94
N ARG A 329 34.70 10.02 12.87
CA ARG A 329 33.26 9.87 12.68
C ARG A 329 32.75 10.80 11.60
N PHE A 330 33.25 12.03 11.55
CA PHE A 330 32.92 12.99 10.51
C PHE A 330 33.24 12.43 9.11
N LYS A 331 34.48 11.97 8.90
CA LYS A 331 34.91 11.35 7.64
C LYS A 331 34.09 10.12 7.24
N LYS A 332 33.64 9.32 8.21
CA LYS A 332 32.80 8.13 7.94
C LYS A 332 31.38 8.51 7.52
N GLN A 333 30.74 9.44 8.23
CA GLN A 333 29.33 9.78 8.00
C GLN A 333 29.16 10.71 6.80
N PHE A 334 30.03 11.71 6.66
CA PHE A 334 29.97 12.75 5.63
C PHE A 334 30.96 12.52 4.47
N SER A 335 31.45 11.29 4.31
CA SER A 335 32.36 10.91 3.21
C SER A 335 31.92 11.40 1.82
N THR A 336 30.63 11.37 1.53
CA THR A 336 30.11 11.84 0.23
C THR A 336 30.07 13.36 0.12
N TYR A 337 29.88 14.08 1.24
CA TYR A 337 29.91 15.54 1.27
C TYR A 337 31.33 16.05 1.09
N LEU A 338 32.30 15.39 1.75
CA LEU A 338 33.73 15.66 1.58
C LEU A 338 34.24 15.38 0.16
N ALA A 339 33.64 14.43 -0.56
CA ALA A 339 34.02 14.14 -1.94
C ALA A 339 33.58 15.22 -2.93
N ASP A 340 32.52 15.96 -2.61
CA ASP A 340 31.95 17.04 -3.41
C ASP A 340 32.30 18.44 -2.82
N ASP A 341 33.20 18.50 -1.82
CA ASP A 341 33.65 19.71 -1.11
C ASP A 341 32.51 20.59 -0.54
N ILE A 342 31.49 19.96 0.06
CA ILE A 342 30.32 20.65 0.65
C ILE A 342 30.48 20.77 2.17
N GLY A 343 30.51 22.00 2.68
CA GLY A 343 30.59 22.33 4.10
C GLY A 343 29.22 22.50 4.79
N SER A 344 29.23 22.86 6.07
CA SER A 344 28.00 23.13 6.85
C SER A 344 27.24 24.35 6.33
N ALA A 345 27.97 25.42 6.01
CA ALA A 345 27.42 26.69 5.54
C ALA A 345 26.68 26.56 4.20
N ASP A 346 27.12 25.68 3.31
CA ASP A 346 26.56 25.52 1.97
C ASP A 346 25.19 24.84 1.96
N ILE A 347 24.80 24.15 3.04
CA ILE A 347 23.59 23.32 3.09
C ILE A 347 22.33 24.15 2.90
N GLU A 348 22.23 25.30 3.56
CA GLU A 348 21.06 26.18 3.49
C GLU A 348 20.87 26.73 2.07
N GLU A 349 21.96 27.12 1.41
CA GLU A 349 21.96 27.62 0.04
C GLU A 349 21.51 26.53 -0.94
N ILE A 350 22.03 25.30 -0.82
CA ILE A 350 21.65 24.16 -1.66
C ILE A 350 20.13 23.92 -1.62
N TYR A 351 19.51 23.94 -0.43
CA TYR A 351 18.07 23.73 -0.31
C TYR A 351 17.26 24.93 -0.83
N THR A 352 17.72 26.15 -0.60
CA THR A 352 17.10 27.38 -1.10
C THR A 352 17.06 27.40 -2.62
N GLU A 353 18.19 27.09 -3.27
CA GLU A 353 18.28 26.97 -4.72
C GLU A 353 17.41 25.83 -5.26
N ALA A 354 17.40 24.68 -4.57
CA ALA A 354 16.58 23.56 -4.96
C ALA A 354 15.08 23.88 -4.93
N HIS A 355 14.62 24.66 -3.95
CA HIS A 355 13.22 25.09 -3.88
C HIS A 355 12.85 26.00 -5.06
N LYS A 356 13.74 26.92 -5.44
CA LYS A 356 13.57 27.76 -6.63
C LYS A 356 13.57 26.93 -7.92
N ALA A 357 14.50 25.99 -8.06
CA ALA A 357 14.60 25.10 -9.21
C ALA A 357 13.38 24.18 -9.37
N ILE A 358 12.83 23.67 -8.26
CA ILE A 358 11.59 22.86 -8.26
C ILE A 358 10.38 23.67 -8.73
N ARG A 359 10.29 24.96 -8.34
CA ARG A 359 9.20 25.83 -8.79
C ARG A 359 9.33 26.20 -10.27
N ALA A 360 10.56 26.38 -10.74
CA ALA A 360 10.83 26.71 -12.14
C ALA A 360 10.47 25.57 -13.11
N ASP A 361 10.88 24.33 -12.81
CA ASP A 361 10.53 23.17 -13.63
C ASP A 361 10.15 21.94 -12.79
N PRO A 362 8.86 21.79 -12.42
CA PRO A 362 8.41 20.62 -11.69
C PRO A 362 8.24 19.38 -12.59
N SER A 363 8.50 19.42 -13.89
CA SER A 363 8.16 18.32 -14.80
C SER A 363 8.89 17.00 -14.45
N PRO A 364 8.24 15.83 -14.61
CA PRO A 364 8.91 14.55 -14.43
C PRO A 364 9.76 14.21 -15.66
N LYS A 365 11.09 14.13 -15.49
CA LYS A 365 11.99 13.64 -16.54
C LYS A 365 12.01 12.11 -16.53
N PRO A 366 11.53 11.43 -17.60
CA PRO A 366 11.59 9.98 -17.67
C PRO A 366 13.05 9.51 -17.78
N THR A 367 13.37 8.37 -17.17
CA THR A 367 14.68 7.72 -17.31
C THR A 367 14.83 7.05 -18.67
N ASP A 368 16.07 6.94 -19.13
CA ASP A 368 16.40 6.27 -20.39
C ASP A 368 16.16 4.76 -20.29
N LYS A 369 15.32 4.24 -21.19
CA LYS A 369 14.87 2.83 -21.18
C LYS A 369 15.44 2.01 -22.34
N SER A 370 16.54 2.43 -22.95
CA SER A 370 17.15 1.76 -24.11
C SER A 370 17.43 0.27 -23.87
N LYS A 371 17.88 -0.10 -22.68
CA LYS A 371 18.23 -1.49 -22.30
C LYS A 371 17.07 -2.32 -21.76
N LEU A 372 15.81 -1.87 -21.88
CA LEU A 372 14.66 -2.54 -21.27
C LEU A 372 14.50 -4.01 -21.73
N GLU A 373 14.69 -4.29 -23.02
CA GLU A 373 14.55 -5.65 -23.55
C GLU A 373 15.67 -6.58 -23.08
N GLU A 374 16.88 -6.07 -22.91
CA GLU A 374 18.01 -6.81 -22.33
C GLU A 374 17.70 -7.20 -20.88
N TYR A 375 17.19 -6.26 -20.08
CA TYR A 375 16.77 -6.54 -18.69
C TYR A 375 15.65 -7.59 -18.64
N LYS A 376 14.68 -7.55 -19.55
CA LYS A 376 13.62 -8.58 -19.62
C LYS A 376 14.19 -9.97 -19.92
N LYS A 377 15.17 -10.07 -20.82
CA LYS A 377 15.84 -11.34 -21.15
C LYS A 377 16.64 -11.87 -19.95
N ALA A 378 17.49 -11.04 -19.35
CA ALA A 378 18.29 -11.42 -18.18
C ALA A 378 17.40 -11.83 -16.98
N SER A 379 16.30 -11.11 -16.73
CA SER A 379 15.37 -11.45 -15.65
C SER A 379 14.67 -12.79 -15.88
N LYS A 380 14.32 -13.12 -17.13
CA LYS A 380 13.71 -14.41 -17.46
C LYS A 380 14.67 -15.58 -17.25
N GLN A 381 15.96 -15.41 -17.58
CA GLN A 381 16.98 -16.44 -17.38
C GLN A 381 17.15 -16.82 -15.89
N ASN A 382 17.10 -15.83 -15.00
CA ASN A 382 17.23 -16.05 -13.55
C ASN A 382 15.95 -16.53 -12.86
N LYS A 383 14.83 -16.62 -13.59
CA LYS A 383 13.54 -17.01 -13.01
C LYS A 383 13.27 -18.49 -13.30
N PRO A 384 13.31 -19.38 -12.28
CA PRO A 384 13.05 -20.79 -12.51
C PRO A 384 11.62 -20.99 -13.01
N SER A 385 11.48 -21.78 -14.08
CA SER A 385 10.18 -22.22 -14.57
C SER A 385 9.59 -23.28 -13.65
N LYS A 386 8.26 -23.31 -13.53
CA LYS A 386 7.58 -24.38 -12.79
C LYS A 386 7.80 -25.71 -13.53
N ILE A 387 8.26 -26.73 -12.81
CA ILE A 387 8.38 -28.09 -13.34
C ILE A 387 7.02 -28.62 -13.81
N THR A 388 7.04 -29.31 -14.95
CA THR A 388 5.83 -29.90 -15.53
C THR A 388 5.34 -31.09 -14.68
N LYS A 389 4.14 -31.59 -14.97
CA LYS A 389 3.57 -32.76 -14.27
C LYS A 389 4.39 -34.02 -14.56
N GLU A 390 4.83 -34.19 -15.80
CA GLU A 390 5.65 -35.33 -16.25
C GLU A 390 7.02 -35.36 -15.59
N GLN A 391 7.70 -34.21 -15.56
CA GLN A 391 8.98 -34.08 -14.85
C GLN A 391 8.83 -34.38 -13.36
N ARG A 392 7.72 -33.93 -12.73
CA ARG A 392 7.42 -34.29 -11.34
C ARG A 392 7.25 -35.80 -11.16
N ALA A 393 6.51 -36.46 -12.04
CA ALA A 393 6.29 -37.90 -11.97
C ALA A 393 7.59 -38.68 -12.16
N ALA A 394 8.41 -38.29 -13.15
CA ALA A 394 9.73 -38.88 -13.38
C ALA A 394 10.65 -38.71 -12.15
N ASN A 395 10.70 -37.51 -11.56
CA ASN A 395 11.48 -37.25 -10.35
C ASN A 395 11.03 -38.08 -9.15
N VAL A 396 9.73 -38.35 -9.01
CA VAL A 396 9.20 -39.24 -7.96
C VAL A 396 9.63 -40.68 -8.21
N LYS A 397 9.47 -41.19 -9.44
CA LYS A 397 9.89 -42.55 -9.81
C LYS A 397 11.39 -42.76 -9.55
N ALA A 398 12.23 -41.87 -10.07
CA ALA A 398 13.68 -41.93 -9.86
C ALA A 398 14.07 -41.92 -8.38
N LYS A 399 13.36 -41.14 -7.53
CA LYS A 399 13.60 -41.14 -6.08
C LYS A 399 13.20 -42.45 -5.40
N VAL A 400 12.09 -43.06 -5.81
CA VAL A 400 11.63 -44.34 -5.28
C VAL A 400 12.61 -45.44 -5.68
N GLU A 401 13.00 -45.49 -6.96
CA GLU A 401 13.97 -46.47 -7.47
C GLU A 401 15.33 -46.37 -6.77
N ALA A 402 15.86 -45.15 -6.62
CA ALA A 402 17.10 -44.92 -5.89
C ALA A 402 17.02 -45.34 -4.41
N TYR A 403 15.88 -45.10 -3.75
CA TYR A 403 15.67 -45.54 -2.37
C TYR A 403 15.64 -47.06 -2.26
N MET A 404 14.90 -47.73 -3.14
CA MET A 404 14.81 -49.19 -3.15
C MET A 404 16.19 -49.83 -3.44
N ALA A 405 16.96 -49.25 -4.36
CA ALA A 405 18.31 -49.70 -4.69
C ALA A 405 19.33 -49.48 -3.56
N ALA A 406 19.18 -48.44 -2.74
CA ALA A 406 20.04 -48.20 -1.57
C ALA A 406 19.66 -49.06 -0.36
N SER A 407 18.45 -49.63 -0.34
CA SER A 407 17.97 -50.52 0.72
C SER A 407 18.22 -52.01 0.45
N ALA A 408 18.57 -52.34 -0.79
CA ALA A 408 19.03 -53.65 -1.23
C ALA A 408 20.56 -53.73 -1.07
#